data_AF-A0A969QNG8-F1
#
_entry.id   AF-A0A969QNG8-F1
#
_cell.length_a   1.000
_cell.length_b   1.000
_cell.length_c   1.000
_cell.angle_alpha   90.00
_cell.angle_beta   90.00
_cell.angle_gamma   90.00
#
_symmetry.space_group_name_H-M   'P 1'
#
loop_
_entity.id
_entity.type
_entity.pdbx_description
1 polymer ?
#
loop_
_entity_poly.entity_id
_entity_poly.type
_entity_poly.pdbx_seq_one_letter_code
_entity_poly.pdbx_strand_id
1 'polypeptide(L)' 'MSLLLGVASTFPLAFTLVYAVGFVAAVGIGSIAWYNSKRPPGWEDNDRPDIIPKVDTDEQP' A
#
# COMPACT_ATOMS: atom_id res chain seq x y z
N MET A 1 6.88 37.72 -20.11
CA MET A 1 7.71 36.51 -19.99
C MET A 1 8.05 36.12 -18.55
N SER A 2 8.04 37.03 -17.56
CA SER A 2 8.39 36.69 -16.16
C SER A 2 7.26 36.04 -15.34
N LEU A 3 5.99 36.19 -15.74
CA LEU A 3 4.82 35.57 -15.09
C LEU A 3 4.74 34.04 -15.27
N LEU A 4 5.36 33.49 -16.34
CA LEU A 4 5.35 32.05 -16.61
C LEU A 4 6.41 31.29 -15.77
N LEU A 5 7.46 31.98 -15.33
CA LEU A 5 8.54 31.40 -14.51
C LEU A 5 8.16 31.31 -13.02
N GLY A 6 7.26 32.17 -12.51
CA GLY A 6 6.81 32.12 -11.11
C GLY A 6 5.81 31.00 -10.79
N VAL A 7 5.10 30.48 -11.80
CA VAL A 7 4.24 29.29 -11.68
C VAL A 7 5.06 27.99 -11.71
N ALA A 8 6.24 28.00 -12.33
CA ALA A 8 7.10 26.83 -12.49
C ALA A 8 7.81 26.39 -11.20
N SER A 9 7.72 27.16 -10.11
CA SER A 9 8.49 26.95 -8.87
C SER A 9 7.69 26.40 -7.69
N THR A 10 6.41 26.03 -7.85
CA THR A 10 5.62 25.40 -6.78
C THR A 10 5.67 23.89 -6.91
N PHE A 11 6.37 23.23 -5.98
CA PHE A 11 6.27 21.79 -5.80
C PHE A 11 4.84 21.42 -5.39
N PRO A 12 4.16 20.47 -6.05
CA PRO A 12 2.76 20.14 -5.79
C PRO A 12 2.63 19.28 -4.51
N LEU A 13 3.04 19.85 -3.37
CA LEU A 13 3.21 19.15 -2.09
C LEU A 13 1.96 18.36 -1.69
N ALA A 14 0.78 18.97 -1.81
CA ALA A 14 -0.48 18.31 -1.46
C ALA A 14 -0.74 17.05 -2.30
N PHE A 15 -0.58 17.16 -3.63
CA PHE A 15 -0.75 16.02 -4.53
C PHE A 15 0.27 14.91 -4.22
N THR A 16 1.55 15.28 -4.06
CA THR A 16 2.61 14.31 -3.78
C THR A 16 2.37 13.60 -2.45
N LEU A 17 1.96 14.32 -1.40
CA LEU A 17 1.68 13.72 -0.10
C LEU A 17 0.52 12.72 -0.16
N VAL A 18 -0.60 13.11 -0.77
CA VAL A 18 -1.75 12.21 -0.93
C VAL A 18 -1.37 10.97 -1.72
N TYR A 19 -0.63 11.15 -2.82
CA TYR A 19 -0.19 10.04 -3.65
C TYR A 19 0.76 9.10 -2.90
N ALA A 20 1.77 9.64 -2.21
CA ALA A 20 2.74 8.84 -1.48
C ALA A 20 2.11 8.09 -0.30
N VAL A 21 1.30 8.77 0.53
CA VAL A 21 0.62 8.15 1.68
C VAL A 21 -0.39 7.11 1.20
N GLY A 22 -1.17 7.43 0.17
CA GLY A 22 -2.12 6.49 -0.43
C GLY A 22 -1.44 5.26 -1.01
N PHE A 23 -0.30 5.43 -1.68
CA PHE A 23 0.49 4.32 -2.20
C PHE A 23 1.04 3.42 -1.08
N VAL A 24 1.60 4.01 -0.02
CA VAL A 24 2.09 3.24 1.14
C VAL A 24 0.94 2.46 1.79
N ALA A 25 -0.22 3.09 1.97
CA ALA A 25 -1.41 2.42 2.49
C ALA A 25 -1.88 1.28 1.58
N ALA A 26 -1.91 1.50 0.26
CA ALA A 26 -2.33 0.49 -0.71
C ALA A 26 -1.39 -0.72 -0.73
N VAL A 27 -0.07 -0.50 -0.76
CA VAL A 27 0.92 -1.58 -0.71
C VAL A 27 0.87 -2.30 0.63
N GLY A 28 0.74 -1.57 1.74
CA GLY A 28 0.64 -2.13 3.08
C GLY A 28 -0.59 -3.05 3.23
N ILE A 29 -1.78 -2.51 2.97
CA ILE A 29 -3.05 -3.26 3.09
C ILE A 29 -3.09 -4.41 2.07
N GLY A 30 -2.68 -4.17 0.83
CA GLY A 30 -2.63 -5.20 -0.21
C GLY A 30 -1.69 -6.35 0.14
N SER A 31 -0.52 -6.06 0.73
CA SER A 31 0.39 -7.09 1.20
C SER A 31 -0.23 -7.91 2.34
N ILE A 32 -0.84 -7.24 3.33
CA ILE A 32 -1.53 -7.92 4.43
C ILE A 32 -2.62 -8.85 3.90
N ALA A 33 -3.44 -8.37 2.96
CA ALA A 33 -4.51 -9.15 2.36
C ALA A 33 -3.96 -10.35 1.57
N TRP A 34 -2.92 -10.16 0.75
CA TRP A 34 -2.31 -11.22 -0.04
C TRP A 34 -1.73 -12.34 0.84
N TYR A 35 -0.98 -11.96 1.88
CA TYR A 35 -0.34 -12.90 2.79
C TYR A 35 -1.30 -13.63 3.74
N ASN A 36 -2.52 -13.10 3.94
CA ASN A 36 -3.60 -13.78 4.66
C ASN A 36 -4.59 -14.49 3.70
N SER A 37 -4.35 -14.45 2.38
CA SER A 37 -5.17 -15.14 1.39
C SER A 37 -4.75 -16.61 1.21
N LYS A 38 -5.52 -17.37 0.43
CA LYS A 38 -5.16 -18.75 0.07
C LYS A 38 -3.85 -18.76 -0.71
N ARG A 39 -2.93 -19.65 -0.32
CA ARG A 39 -1.62 -19.79 -0.97
C ARG A 39 -1.79 -20.28 -2.42
N PRO A 40 -1.01 -19.76 -3.38
CA PRO A 40 -1.03 -20.27 -4.75
C PRO A 40 -0.41 -21.69 -4.81
N PRO A 41 -0.66 -22.45 -5.89
CA PRO A 41 -0.10 -23.79 -6.05
C PRO A 41 1.44 -23.80 -5.97
N GLY A 42 2.01 -24.75 -5.24
CA GLY A 42 3.46 -24.88 -5.03
C GLY A 42 4.03 -24.01 -3.90
N TRP A 43 3.17 -23.32 -3.15
CA TRP A 43 3.51 -22.50 -1.99
C TRP A 43 2.82 -22.97 -0.71
N GLU A 44 2.26 -24.18 -0.71
CA GLU A 44 1.48 -24.72 0.41
C GLU A 44 2.29 -24.82 1.71
N ASP A 45 3.60 -25.06 1.62
CA ASP A 45 4.50 -25.18 2.77
C ASP A 45 5.12 -23.84 3.21
N ASN A 46 4.90 -22.75 2.46
CA ASN A 46 5.53 -21.46 2.75
C ASN A 46 4.73 -20.65 3.76
N ASP A 47 5.33 -20.39 4.92
CA ASP A 47 4.70 -19.55 5.93
C ASP A 47 4.68 -18.07 5.60
N ARG A 48 3.69 -17.42 6.20
CA ARG A 48 3.51 -15.98 6.13
C ARG A 48 4.65 -15.28 6.87
N PRO A 49 5.22 -14.18 6.35
CA PRO A 49 6.27 -13.45 7.04
C PRO A 49 5.83 -12.92 8.41
N ASP A 50 6.72 -12.95 9.40
CA ASP A 50 6.44 -12.55 10.79
C ASP A 50 6.01 -11.08 10.94
N ILE A 51 6.48 -10.20 10.04
CA ILE A 51 6.15 -8.77 10.05
C ILE A 51 4.69 -8.49 9.67
N ILE A 52 4.06 -9.42 8.95
CA ILE A 52 2.66 -9.27 8.59
C ILE A 52 1.85 -9.63 9.85
N PRO A 53 0.73 -8.96 10.15
CA PRO A 53 -0.24 -9.43 11.14
C PRO A 53 -1.16 -10.53 10.59
N LYS A 54 -1.47 -11.53 11.41
CA LYS A 54 -2.48 -12.53 11.06
C LYS A 54 -3.85 -11.86 11.17
N VAL A 55 -4.67 -12.01 10.14
CA VAL A 55 -6.04 -11.51 10.12
C VAL A 55 -6.95 -12.72 10.15
N ASP A 56 -7.60 -12.97 11.29
CA ASP A 56 -8.59 -14.03 11.41
C ASP A 56 -9.87 -13.56 10.71
N THR A 57 -10.27 -14.28 9.66
CA THR A 57 -11.51 -14.02 8.92
C THR A 57 -12.67 -14.89 9.42
N ASP A 58 -12.52 -15.54 10.58
CA ASP A 58 -13.59 -16.31 11.19
C ASP A 58 -14.76 -15.35 11.43
N GLU A 59 -15.83 -15.51 10.63
CA GLU A 59 -17.12 -14.88 10.87
C GLU A 59 -17.54 -15.26 12.28
N GLN A 60 -17.34 -14.35 13.24
CA GLN A 60 -18.13 -14.41 14.46
C GLN A 60 -19.59 -14.20 14.02
N PRO A 61 -20.51 -15.11 14.38
CA PRO A 61 -21.91 -15.05 13.96
C PRO A 61 -22.63 -13.78 14.43
#